data_AF-A0A952RAH8-F1
#
_entry.id   AF-A0A952RAH8-F1
#
_cell.length_a   1.000
_cell.length_b   1.000
_cell.length_c   1.000
_cell.angle_alpha   90.00
_cell.angle_beta   90.00
_cell.angle_gamma   90.00
#
_symmetry.space_group_name_H-M   'P 1'
#
loop_
_entity.id
_entity.type
_entity.pdbx_description
1 polymer ?
#
loop_
_entity_poly.entity_id
_entity_poly.type
_entity_poly.pdbx_seq_one_letter_code
_entity_poly.pdbx_strand_id
1 'polypeptide(L)'
;MTTISYLGSRYQVRSGESALDALVRGGANVPFSCRRGSCQTCLMRAVAGEPGPVAQRGLRQELVETHHFMPCVCHPTEDLTIEAPDLSQLLLTAMVSGVRRLDDRVVRLSLETERVLECRPGQYINLYREDGQSRSYSVRGLVDEDYFVEVDVQRVPGGAFSAWIHEGLQEGDTVKVQGPLGDCHYRPEDDGRPLILIGTGTGVAPLHGIVRDALRQGHTGGIWLYFGAREAKWLYAHEELTALAAQGVSYRAVVLEGAGDQGATERGALLQGDVVTRAFAEHPDASRAVVFLCGDADLVQRARCEAVLAGARRDSIRADPFESEVAAPPRDTQIIEGIEPDPELWEALGRGPKLRAILEDFYTEVYQDERLSPFFHNVTRERAVDKQYSFLADMFAGTKDYFGLKPFNAHHWMVISDELFDYREAMFERHLRRHQVPEPMIRRWAHLHELFRREIVKSRARGLFLEGVEYHLDRFQEEVVTVAGLCDGCSAELLVGDTCRLHVRTGQVYCQRCDAAAAE
;
A
#
# COMPACT_ATOMS: atom_id res chain seq x y z
N MET A 1 -27.85 17.81 2.81
CA MET A 1 -26.59 17.08 3.04
C MET A 1 -26.91 15.63 2.86
N THR A 2 -26.17 14.96 2.00
CA THR A 2 -26.38 13.55 1.66
C THR A 2 -25.85 12.66 2.79
N THR A 3 -26.51 11.53 3.03
CA THR A 3 -26.13 10.56 4.05
C THR A 3 -25.87 9.19 3.42
N ILE A 4 -24.82 8.51 3.88
CA ILE A 4 -24.54 7.11 3.55
C ILE A 4 -24.87 6.25 4.75
N SER A 5 -25.66 5.20 4.57
CA SER A 5 -25.93 4.19 5.58
C SER A 5 -25.13 2.92 5.29
N TYR A 6 -24.30 2.48 6.24
CA TYR A 6 -23.44 1.30 6.12
C TYR A 6 -23.27 0.64 7.50
N LEU A 7 -23.50 -0.68 7.59
CA LEU A 7 -23.43 -1.45 8.84
C LEU A 7 -24.19 -0.77 10.00
N GLY A 8 -25.42 -0.34 9.74
CA GLY A 8 -26.28 0.35 10.71
C GLY A 8 -25.84 1.78 11.11
N SER A 9 -24.68 2.24 10.63
CA SER A 9 -24.15 3.58 10.91
C SER A 9 -24.47 4.57 9.79
N ARG A 10 -24.64 5.85 10.15
CA ARG A 10 -24.90 6.94 9.21
C ARG A 10 -23.72 7.89 9.11
N TYR A 11 -23.31 8.15 7.88
CA TYR A 11 -22.15 8.97 7.54
C TYR A 11 -22.62 10.16 6.71
N GLN A 12 -22.47 11.38 7.25
CA GLN A 12 -22.79 12.58 6.47
C GLN A 12 -21.72 12.83 5.42
N VAL A 13 -22.11 13.16 4.20
CA VAL A 13 -21.22 13.52 3.09
C VAL A 13 -21.14 15.03 2.96
N ARG A 14 -19.91 15.58 2.97
CA ARG A 14 -19.64 17.00 2.76
C ARG A 14 -19.74 17.35 1.27
N SER A 15 -19.93 18.64 0.96
CA SER A 15 -19.96 19.10 -0.43
C SER A 15 -18.65 18.75 -1.13
N GLY A 16 -18.72 18.05 -2.27
CA GLY A 16 -17.54 17.64 -3.05
C GLY A 16 -16.79 16.42 -2.52
N GLU A 17 -17.17 15.88 -1.37
CA GLU A 17 -16.53 14.71 -0.76
C GLU A 17 -16.94 13.42 -1.47
N SER A 18 -16.03 12.45 -1.56
CA SER A 18 -16.37 11.11 -2.07
C SER A 18 -17.10 10.29 -1.00
N ALA A 19 -17.87 9.29 -1.42
CA ALA A 19 -18.53 8.36 -0.50
C ALA A 19 -17.51 7.62 0.38
N LEU A 20 -16.35 7.25 -0.18
CA LEU A 20 -15.28 6.61 0.58
C LEU A 20 -14.71 7.56 1.64
N ASP A 21 -14.42 8.81 1.29
CA ASP A 21 -13.83 9.74 2.25
C ASP A 21 -14.80 10.06 3.39
N ALA A 22 -16.11 10.17 3.11
CA ALA A 22 -17.14 10.31 4.15
C ALA A 22 -17.18 9.10 5.09
N LEU A 23 -17.11 7.88 4.55
CA LEU A 23 -17.06 6.63 5.31
C LEU A 23 -15.80 6.56 6.18
N VAL A 24 -14.62 6.78 5.59
CA VAL A 24 -13.33 6.74 6.28
C VAL A 24 -13.24 7.82 7.37
N ARG A 25 -13.68 9.05 7.07
CA ARG A 25 -13.74 10.15 8.05
C ARG A 25 -14.65 9.83 9.22
N GLY A 26 -15.78 9.17 8.98
CA GLY A 26 -16.67 8.73 10.07
C GLY A 26 -16.22 7.45 10.75
N GLY A 27 -15.06 6.89 10.40
CA GLY A 27 -14.49 5.71 11.03
C GLY A 27 -15.08 4.39 10.55
N ALA A 28 -15.75 4.35 9.39
CA ALA A 28 -16.23 3.10 8.79
C ALA A 28 -15.06 2.18 8.42
N ASN A 29 -15.20 0.89 8.71
CA ASN A 29 -14.26 -0.12 8.24
C ASN A 29 -14.61 -0.54 6.81
N VAL A 30 -14.02 0.15 5.84
CA VAL A 30 -14.22 -0.06 4.40
C VAL A 30 -12.86 -0.35 3.76
N PRO A 31 -12.70 -1.44 2.99
CA PRO A 31 -11.46 -1.70 2.28
C PRO A 31 -11.23 -0.62 1.21
N PHE A 32 -10.00 -0.17 1.02
CA PHE A 32 -9.62 0.67 -0.14
C PHE A 32 -8.12 0.64 -0.37
N SER A 33 -7.70 1.07 -1.57
CA SER A 33 -6.28 1.22 -1.92
C SER A 33 -6.04 2.47 -2.77
N CYS A 34 -6.42 2.45 -4.05
CA CYS A 34 -5.99 3.47 -5.03
C CYS A 34 -6.73 4.81 -5.03
N ARG A 35 -7.87 4.91 -4.32
CA ARG A 35 -8.83 6.03 -4.29
C ARG A 35 -9.20 6.74 -5.61
N ARG A 36 -8.97 6.12 -6.76
CA ARG A 36 -9.23 6.71 -8.10
C ARG A 36 -10.05 5.82 -9.03
N GLY A 37 -10.73 4.83 -8.46
CA GLY A 37 -11.62 3.94 -9.21
C GLY A 37 -10.90 2.93 -10.13
N SER A 38 -9.62 2.64 -9.90
CA SER A 38 -8.85 1.73 -10.77
C SER A 38 -8.62 0.34 -10.17
N CYS A 39 -8.47 0.23 -8.84
CA CYS A 39 -8.12 -1.03 -8.19
C CYS A 39 -9.32 -1.84 -7.71
N GLN A 40 -10.54 -1.29 -7.72
CA GLN A 40 -11.77 -1.95 -7.26
C GLN A 40 -11.74 -2.55 -5.83
N THR A 41 -10.68 -2.34 -5.04
CA THR A 41 -10.58 -2.83 -3.64
C THR A 41 -11.69 -2.28 -2.75
N CYS A 42 -12.17 -1.07 -3.05
CA CYS A 42 -13.24 -0.44 -2.30
C CYS A 42 -14.65 -0.79 -2.77
N LEU A 43 -14.80 -1.74 -3.70
CA LEU A 43 -16.10 -2.04 -4.29
C LEU A 43 -17.14 -2.30 -3.19
N MET A 44 -18.30 -1.67 -3.35
CA MET A 44 -19.48 -1.83 -2.50
C MET A 44 -20.70 -2.04 -3.38
N ARG A 45 -21.78 -2.54 -2.79
CA ARG A 45 -23.08 -2.64 -3.45
C ARG A 45 -24.02 -1.59 -2.89
N ALA A 46 -24.66 -0.80 -3.75
CA ALA A 46 -25.76 0.07 -3.35
C ALA A 46 -27.05 -0.77 -3.27
N VAL A 47 -27.70 -0.77 -2.11
CA VAL A 47 -29.01 -1.43 -1.90
C VAL A 47 -30.16 -0.44 -1.99
N ALA A 48 -29.88 0.86 -1.80
CA ALA A 48 -30.81 1.95 -2.04
C ALA A 48 -30.05 3.20 -2.48
N GLY A 49 -30.66 3.98 -3.37
CA GLY A 49 -30.05 5.16 -4.01
C GLY A 49 -29.10 4.79 -5.16
N GLU A 50 -28.77 5.78 -5.99
CA GLU A 50 -27.98 5.61 -7.20
C GLU A 50 -26.56 6.18 -7.05
N PRO A 51 -25.51 5.35 -7.12
CA PRO A 51 -24.12 5.80 -6.98
C PRO A 51 -23.61 6.58 -8.20
N GLY A 52 -24.33 6.53 -9.32
CA GLY A 52 -24.05 7.24 -10.55
C GLY A 52 -23.00 6.58 -11.47
N PRO A 53 -23.01 6.90 -12.78
CA PRO A 53 -22.25 6.18 -13.80
C PRO A 53 -20.73 6.35 -13.66
N VAL A 54 -20.26 7.45 -13.07
CA VAL A 54 -18.82 7.67 -12.81
C VAL A 54 -18.30 6.65 -11.81
N ALA A 55 -19.07 6.33 -10.78
CA ALA A 55 -18.70 5.38 -9.74
C ALA A 55 -18.70 3.92 -10.22
N GLN A 56 -19.33 3.66 -11.37
CA GLN A 56 -19.44 2.35 -11.98
C GLN A 56 -18.54 2.17 -13.21
N ARG A 57 -17.75 3.19 -13.56
CA ARG A 57 -16.87 3.16 -14.73
C ARG A 57 -15.81 2.06 -14.58
N GLY A 58 -15.67 1.23 -15.62
CA GLY A 58 -14.69 0.14 -15.63
C GLY A 58 -15.10 -1.08 -14.81
N LEU A 59 -16.30 -1.08 -14.22
CA LEU A 59 -16.89 -2.30 -13.68
C LEU A 59 -17.44 -3.16 -14.81
N ARG A 60 -17.43 -4.47 -14.57
CA ARG A 60 -18.13 -5.44 -15.44
C ARG A 60 -19.63 -5.12 -15.47
N GLN A 61 -20.27 -5.32 -16.61
CA GLN A 61 -21.68 -5.01 -16.80
C GLN A 61 -22.58 -5.69 -15.76
N GLU A 62 -22.26 -6.92 -15.36
CA GLU A 62 -23.01 -7.64 -14.32
C GLU A 62 -22.92 -6.95 -12.95
N LEU A 63 -21.76 -6.38 -12.62
CA LEU A 63 -21.58 -5.62 -11.38
C LEU A 63 -22.35 -4.29 -11.45
N VAL A 64 -22.37 -3.65 -12.62
CA VAL A 64 -23.19 -2.44 -12.84
C VAL A 64 -24.68 -2.75 -12.65
N GLU A 65 -25.15 -3.86 -13.22
CA GLU A 65 -26.54 -4.31 -13.13
C GLU A 65 -26.97 -4.70 -11.72
N THR A 66 -26.05 -5.16 -10.87
CA THR A 66 -26.31 -5.43 -9.45
C THR A 66 -25.98 -4.24 -8.55
N HIS A 67 -25.90 -3.02 -9.12
CA HIS A 67 -25.64 -1.76 -8.43
C HIS A 67 -24.33 -1.72 -7.61
N HIS A 68 -23.33 -2.47 -8.04
CA HIS A 68 -21.98 -2.31 -7.50
C HIS A 68 -21.35 -1.02 -8.01
N PHE A 69 -20.53 -0.41 -7.15
CA PHE A 69 -19.86 0.85 -7.44
C PHE A 69 -18.60 1.02 -6.59
N MET A 70 -17.77 1.97 -7.01
CA MET A 70 -16.54 2.34 -6.31
C MET A 70 -16.77 3.61 -5.49
N PRO A 71 -16.91 3.53 -4.15
CA PRO A 71 -17.17 4.68 -3.29
C PRO A 71 -16.06 5.74 -3.36
N CYS A 72 -14.83 5.37 -3.74
CA CYS A 72 -13.72 6.32 -3.87
C CYS A 72 -13.88 7.38 -4.96
N VAL A 73 -14.73 7.12 -5.95
CA VAL A 73 -15.01 8.05 -7.06
C VAL A 73 -16.50 8.38 -7.15
N CYS A 74 -17.28 7.97 -6.14
CA CYS A 74 -18.70 8.27 -6.03
C CYS A 74 -18.87 9.57 -5.24
N HIS A 75 -19.51 10.56 -5.85
CA HIS A 75 -19.93 11.79 -5.18
C HIS A 75 -21.46 11.81 -5.10
N PRO A 76 -22.05 11.25 -4.03
CA PRO A 76 -23.48 10.97 -3.99
C PRO A 76 -24.30 12.26 -3.94
N THR A 77 -25.27 12.36 -4.84
CA THR A 77 -26.21 13.50 -4.92
C THR A 77 -27.51 13.25 -4.14
N GLU A 78 -27.72 12.02 -3.70
CA GLU A 78 -28.84 11.55 -2.89
C GLU A 78 -28.35 10.51 -1.86
N ASP A 79 -29.18 10.24 -0.86
CA ASP A 79 -28.83 9.30 0.21
C ASP A 79 -28.58 7.89 -0.35
N LEU A 80 -27.51 7.24 0.14
CA LEU A 80 -27.16 5.88 -0.26
C LEU A 80 -27.26 4.93 0.93
N THR A 81 -27.79 3.74 0.71
CA THR A 81 -27.63 2.59 1.61
C THR A 81 -26.75 1.57 0.93
N ILE A 82 -25.68 1.14 1.59
CA ILE A 82 -24.64 0.31 0.96
C ILE A 82 -24.30 -0.90 1.83
N GLU A 83 -23.78 -1.94 1.19
CA GLU A 83 -23.27 -3.15 1.84
C GLU A 83 -21.95 -3.63 1.20
N ALA A 84 -21.26 -4.52 1.91
CA ALA A 84 -20.10 -5.21 1.36
C ALA A 84 -20.50 -6.07 0.15
N PRO A 85 -19.65 -6.16 -0.89
CA PRO A 85 -19.99 -6.88 -2.10
C PRO A 85 -20.03 -8.39 -1.85
N ASP A 86 -20.95 -9.08 -2.53
CA ASP A 86 -20.92 -10.55 -2.58
C ASP A 86 -19.72 -10.99 -3.43
N LEU A 87 -18.77 -11.69 -2.80
CA LEU A 87 -17.59 -12.21 -3.48
C LEU A 87 -17.96 -13.12 -4.66
N SER A 88 -19.07 -13.84 -4.61
CA SER A 88 -19.51 -14.70 -5.73
C SER A 88 -19.70 -13.91 -7.04
N GLN A 89 -20.06 -12.63 -6.94
CA GLN A 89 -20.27 -11.73 -8.08
C GLN A 89 -18.97 -11.08 -8.55
N LEU A 90 -17.95 -11.05 -7.68
CA LEU A 90 -16.63 -10.47 -7.95
C LEU A 90 -15.64 -11.45 -8.58
N LEU A 91 -15.85 -12.74 -8.41
CA LEU A 91 -14.93 -13.79 -8.81
C LEU A 91 -15.26 -14.31 -10.21
N LEU A 92 -14.21 -14.42 -11.03
CA LEU A 92 -14.24 -15.16 -12.28
C LEU A 92 -13.84 -16.61 -12.03
N THR A 93 -14.44 -17.53 -12.77
CA THR A 93 -13.91 -18.89 -12.85
C THR A 93 -12.73 -18.91 -13.81
N ALA A 94 -11.63 -19.55 -13.40
CA ALA A 94 -10.52 -19.86 -14.29
C ALA A 94 -10.22 -21.36 -14.25
N MET A 95 -9.97 -21.92 -15.42
CA MET A 95 -9.45 -23.28 -15.57
C MET A 95 -7.93 -23.25 -15.50
N VAL A 96 -7.34 -24.20 -14.80
CA VAL A 96 -5.89 -24.40 -14.77
C VAL A 96 -5.48 -25.07 -16.08
N SER A 97 -4.83 -24.31 -16.96
CA SER A 97 -4.36 -24.81 -18.25
C SER A 97 -2.93 -25.36 -18.19
N GLY A 98 -2.16 -25.01 -17.16
CA GLY A 98 -0.79 -25.48 -17.00
C GLY A 98 -0.27 -25.37 -15.57
N VAL A 99 0.42 -26.42 -15.11
CA VAL A 99 1.15 -26.43 -13.84
C VAL A 99 2.61 -26.84 -14.09
N ARG A 100 3.49 -25.87 -14.34
CA ARG A 100 4.89 -26.12 -14.69
C ARG A 100 5.81 -25.91 -13.50
N ARG A 101 6.49 -26.97 -13.06
CA ARG A 101 7.55 -26.87 -12.04
C ARG A 101 8.78 -26.16 -12.65
N LEU A 102 9.20 -25.05 -12.07
CA LEU A 102 10.40 -24.31 -12.51
C LEU A 102 11.63 -24.76 -11.72
N ASP A 103 11.49 -24.87 -10.41
CA ASP A 103 12.46 -25.48 -9.50
C ASP A 103 11.70 -26.15 -8.33
N ASP A 104 12.41 -26.71 -7.34
CA ASP A 104 11.79 -27.36 -6.19
C ASP A 104 10.84 -26.45 -5.37
N ARG A 105 10.98 -25.13 -5.51
CA ARG A 105 10.31 -24.11 -4.71
C ARG A 105 9.32 -23.28 -5.51
N VAL A 106 9.36 -23.29 -6.85
CA VAL A 106 8.54 -22.42 -7.69
C VAL A 106 7.78 -23.21 -8.74
N VAL A 107 6.47 -22.96 -8.81
CA VAL A 107 5.58 -23.46 -9.86
C VAL A 107 5.04 -22.28 -10.65
N ARG A 108 5.07 -22.37 -11.98
CA ARG A 108 4.33 -21.50 -12.87
C ARG A 108 2.94 -22.06 -13.10
N LEU A 109 1.92 -21.27 -12.80
CA LEU A 109 0.52 -21.59 -13.01
C LEU A 109 0.00 -20.78 -14.18
N SER A 110 -0.59 -21.45 -15.16
CA SER A 110 -1.25 -20.85 -16.32
C SER A 110 -2.77 -21.01 -16.16
N LEU A 111 -3.50 -19.90 -16.29
CA LEU A 111 -4.93 -19.83 -16.03
C LEU A 111 -5.69 -19.32 -17.25
N GLU A 112 -6.68 -20.10 -17.69
CA GLU A 112 -7.68 -19.72 -18.67
C GLU A 112 -8.90 -19.17 -17.94
N THR A 113 -9.07 -17.85 -17.98
CA THR A 113 -10.25 -17.21 -17.40
C THR A 113 -11.46 -17.39 -18.32
N GLU A 114 -12.64 -17.62 -17.75
CA GLU A 114 -13.91 -17.79 -18.51
C GLU A 114 -14.24 -16.58 -19.41
N ARG A 115 -13.62 -15.43 -19.15
CA ARG A 115 -13.65 -14.20 -19.93
C ARG A 115 -12.25 -13.60 -19.97
N VAL A 116 -11.94 -12.82 -21.00
CA VAL A 116 -10.65 -12.12 -21.08
C VAL A 116 -10.47 -11.21 -19.88
N LEU A 117 -9.34 -11.39 -19.17
CA LEU A 117 -8.93 -10.54 -18.07
C LEU A 117 -7.87 -9.57 -18.60
N GLU A 118 -8.19 -8.28 -18.69
CA GLU A 118 -7.26 -7.24 -19.19
C GLU A 118 -6.16 -6.91 -18.17
N CYS A 119 -5.32 -7.90 -17.84
CA CYS A 119 -4.18 -7.72 -16.95
C CYS A 119 -2.99 -7.13 -17.70
N ARG A 120 -2.32 -6.18 -17.06
CA ARG A 120 -0.96 -5.77 -17.44
C ARG A 120 0.05 -6.48 -16.55
N PRO A 121 1.22 -6.90 -17.07
CA PRO A 121 2.25 -7.46 -16.22
C PRO A 121 2.64 -6.51 -15.08
N GLY A 122 2.81 -7.08 -13.89
CA GLY A 122 3.05 -6.32 -12.67
C GLY A 122 1.80 -5.85 -11.92
N GLN A 123 0.62 -6.03 -12.51
CA GLN A 123 -0.61 -6.17 -11.72
C GLN A 123 -0.65 -7.56 -11.07
N TYR A 124 -1.57 -7.75 -10.14
CA TYR A 124 -1.81 -9.04 -9.49
C TYR A 124 -3.27 -9.45 -9.55
N ILE A 125 -3.50 -10.74 -9.35
CA ILE A 125 -4.83 -11.34 -9.18
C ILE A 125 -4.90 -11.98 -7.80
N ASN A 126 -6.09 -12.08 -7.22
CA ASN A 126 -6.32 -12.90 -6.05
C ASN A 126 -6.87 -14.26 -6.50
N LEU A 127 -6.21 -15.34 -6.11
CA LEU A 127 -6.72 -16.69 -6.24
C LEU A 127 -7.46 -17.07 -4.97
N TYR A 128 -8.60 -17.73 -5.14
CA TYR A 128 -9.44 -18.22 -4.05
C TYR A 128 -9.53 -19.74 -4.11
N ARG A 129 -9.41 -20.34 -2.93
CA ARG A 129 -9.65 -21.76 -2.70
C ARG A 129 -11.07 -21.94 -2.17
N GLU A 130 -11.63 -23.13 -2.33
CA GLU A 130 -13.00 -23.47 -1.91
C GLU A 130 -13.30 -23.20 -0.43
N ASP A 131 -12.27 -23.25 0.44
CA ASP A 131 -12.41 -22.97 1.88
C ASP A 131 -12.44 -21.47 2.22
N GLY A 132 -12.52 -20.60 1.21
CA GLY A 132 -12.56 -19.15 1.35
C GLY A 132 -11.20 -18.50 1.58
N GLN A 133 -10.12 -19.28 1.69
CA GLN A 133 -8.77 -18.71 1.70
C GLN A 133 -8.48 -18.04 0.36
N SER A 134 -7.73 -16.93 0.39
CA SER A 134 -7.29 -16.25 -0.82
C SER A 134 -5.87 -15.73 -0.71
N ARG A 135 -5.17 -15.66 -1.85
CA ARG A 135 -3.80 -15.13 -1.94
C ARG A 135 -3.62 -14.33 -3.22
N SER A 136 -2.87 -13.25 -3.12
CA SER A 136 -2.48 -12.42 -4.25
C SER A 136 -1.26 -13.02 -4.96
N TYR A 137 -1.30 -13.06 -6.29
CA TYR A 137 -0.20 -13.49 -7.15
C TYR A 137 -0.03 -12.53 -8.32
N SER A 138 1.18 -12.04 -8.51
CA SER A 138 1.51 -11.06 -9.54
C SER A 138 1.55 -11.70 -10.92
N VAL A 139 0.88 -11.05 -11.86
CA VAL A 139 0.79 -11.45 -13.26
C VAL A 139 2.14 -11.21 -13.95
N ARG A 140 2.65 -12.28 -14.55
CA ARG A 140 3.88 -12.31 -15.35
C ARG A 140 3.61 -12.17 -16.85
N GLY A 141 2.57 -12.86 -17.35
CA GLY A 141 2.31 -13.03 -18.78
C GLY A 141 1.79 -11.77 -19.46
N LEU A 142 2.08 -11.65 -20.76
CA LEU A 142 1.41 -10.70 -21.65
C LEU A 142 0.13 -11.36 -22.12
N VAL A 143 -1.00 -11.10 -21.45
CA VAL A 143 -2.26 -11.84 -21.69
C VAL A 143 -2.68 -11.82 -23.17
N ASP A 144 -2.43 -10.72 -23.88
CA ASP A 144 -2.74 -10.59 -25.31
C ASP A 144 -1.90 -11.48 -26.25
N GLU A 145 -0.72 -11.94 -25.80
CA GLU A 145 0.18 -12.82 -26.56
C GLU A 145 0.11 -14.26 -26.07
N ASP A 146 0.09 -14.42 -24.75
CA ASP A 146 0.24 -15.70 -24.08
C ASP A 146 -1.13 -16.42 -23.95
N TYR A 147 -2.26 -15.72 -24.17
CA TYR A 147 -3.66 -16.19 -24.03
C TYR A 147 -4.05 -16.75 -22.66
N PHE A 148 -3.11 -16.78 -21.72
CA PHE A 148 -3.26 -17.24 -20.35
C PHE A 148 -2.81 -16.16 -19.37
N VAL A 149 -3.42 -16.15 -18.18
CA VAL A 149 -2.86 -15.42 -17.06
C VAL A 149 -1.83 -16.32 -16.39
N GLU A 150 -0.56 -15.93 -16.45
CA GLU A 150 0.54 -16.66 -15.79
C GLU A 150 0.99 -16.00 -14.50
N VAL A 151 1.17 -16.82 -13.47
CA VAL A 151 1.75 -16.41 -12.17
C VAL A 151 2.81 -17.42 -11.72
N ASP A 152 3.88 -16.93 -11.08
CA ASP A 152 4.90 -17.79 -10.46
C ASP A 152 4.68 -17.84 -8.94
N VAL A 153 4.44 -19.04 -8.44
CA VAL A 153 4.06 -19.32 -7.05
C VAL A 153 5.24 -19.95 -6.32
N GLN A 154 5.67 -19.32 -5.24
CA GLN A 154 6.69 -19.86 -4.35
C GLN A 154 6.07 -20.75 -3.28
N ARG A 155 6.67 -21.90 -3.02
CA ARG A 155 6.35 -22.76 -1.88
C ARG A 155 6.79 -22.08 -0.59
N VAL A 156 5.82 -21.78 0.26
CA VAL A 156 6.05 -21.25 1.61
C VAL A 156 5.99 -22.42 2.60
N PRO A 157 7.05 -22.66 3.40
CA PRO A 157 7.01 -23.67 4.46
C PRO A 157 5.84 -23.43 5.42
N GLY A 158 5.01 -24.46 5.63
CA GLY A 158 3.79 -24.35 6.45
C GLY A 158 2.62 -23.58 5.81
N GLY A 159 2.80 -23.00 4.62
CA GLY A 159 1.76 -22.24 3.93
C GLY A 159 0.76 -23.15 3.20
N ALA A 160 -0.45 -23.27 3.74
CA ALA A 160 -1.51 -24.14 3.20
C ALA A 160 -1.85 -23.85 1.73
N PHE A 161 -1.99 -22.57 1.36
CA PHE A 161 -2.36 -22.17 0.00
C PHE A 161 -1.26 -22.51 -1.03
N SER A 162 0.00 -22.18 -0.72
CA SER A 162 1.13 -22.52 -1.60
C SER A 162 1.35 -24.04 -1.69
N ALA A 163 1.09 -24.79 -0.62
CA ALA A 163 1.16 -26.24 -0.65
C ALA A 163 0.11 -26.84 -1.59
N TRP A 164 -1.12 -26.34 -1.51
CA TRP A 164 -2.20 -26.74 -2.41
C TRP A 164 -1.86 -26.51 -3.89
N ILE A 165 -1.31 -25.34 -4.26
CA ILE A 165 -0.88 -25.10 -5.65
C ILE A 165 0.23 -26.06 -6.07
N HIS A 166 1.18 -26.37 -5.19
CA HIS A 166 2.33 -27.21 -5.53
C HIS A 166 2.02 -28.71 -5.56
N GLU A 167 1.01 -29.18 -4.84
CA GLU A 167 0.79 -30.62 -4.61
C GLU A 167 -0.62 -31.08 -4.97
N GLY A 168 -1.61 -30.21 -4.87
CA GLY A 168 -3.02 -30.54 -5.05
C GLY A 168 -3.60 -30.09 -6.39
N LEU A 169 -3.13 -28.97 -6.93
CA LEU A 169 -3.68 -28.37 -8.15
C LEU A 169 -3.11 -29.05 -9.41
N GLN A 170 -3.99 -29.39 -10.35
CA GLN A 170 -3.65 -30.07 -11.60
C GLN A 170 -4.30 -29.37 -12.80
N GLU A 171 -3.80 -29.67 -14.00
CA GLU A 171 -4.44 -29.21 -15.24
C GLU A 171 -5.88 -29.72 -15.34
N GLY A 172 -6.80 -28.84 -15.74
CA GLY A 172 -8.24 -29.10 -15.78
C GLY A 172 -9.00 -28.73 -14.50
N ASP A 173 -8.31 -28.47 -13.38
CA ASP A 173 -8.96 -27.96 -12.18
C ASP A 173 -9.53 -26.56 -12.41
N THR A 174 -10.50 -26.16 -11.57
CA THR A 174 -11.05 -24.80 -11.60
C THR A 174 -10.71 -24.05 -10.33
N VAL A 175 -10.40 -22.77 -10.46
CA VAL A 175 -10.13 -21.85 -9.36
C VAL A 175 -10.95 -20.59 -9.53
N LYS A 176 -11.15 -19.86 -8.43
CA LYS A 176 -11.82 -18.56 -8.46
C LYS A 176 -10.78 -17.44 -8.43
N VAL A 177 -10.96 -16.44 -9.29
CA VAL A 177 -9.99 -15.37 -9.54
C VAL A 177 -10.65 -14.00 -9.37
N GLN A 178 -9.98 -13.07 -8.71
CA GLN A 178 -10.34 -11.65 -8.69
C GLN A 178 -9.20 -10.80 -9.27
N GLY A 179 -9.52 -9.83 -10.11
CA GLY A 179 -8.54 -8.86 -10.61
C GLY A 179 -8.96 -8.26 -11.96
N PRO A 180 -8.03 -7.55 -12.64
CA PRO A 180 -6.68 -7.21 -12.19
C PRO A 180 -6.66 -6.19 -11.03
N LEU A 181 -5.64 -6.27 -10.18
CA LEU A 181 -5.39 -5.36 -9.05
C LEU A 181 -3.96 -4.83 -9.12
N GLY A 182 -3.68 -3.74 -8.40
CA GLY A 182 -2.34 -3.15 -8.32
C GLY A 182 -2.00 -2.20 -9.47
N ASP A 183 -0.93 -1.42 -9.25
CA ASP A 183 -0.52 -0.31 -10.11
C ASP A 183 0.96 -0.40 -10.55
N CYS A 184 1.61 -1.53 -10.25
CA CYS A 184 3.03 -1.75 -10.54
C CYS A 184 3.25 -2.26 -11.98
N HIS A 185 2.81 -1.51 -12.99
CA HIS A 185 2.92 -1.91 -14.40
C HIS A 185 3.62 -0.87 -15.26
N TYR A 186 4.14 -1.27 -16.42
CA TYR A 186 4.72 -0.35 -17.40
C TYR A 186 3.65 0.58 -17.98
N ARG A 187 4.01 1.83 -18.24
CA ARG A 187 3.11 2.80 -18.85
C ARG A 187 3.76 3.41 -20.09
N PRO A 188 3.02 3.60 -21.21
CA PRO A 188 3.56 4.21 -22.41
C PRO A 188 4.21 5.59 -22.16
N GLU A 189 3.71 6.34 -21.17
CA GLU A 189 4.24 7.65 -20.78
C GLU A 189 5.64 7.60 -20.15
N ASP A 190 6.15 6.41 -19.84
CA ASP A 190 7.50 6.22 -19.33
C ASP A 190 8.57 6.11 -20.44
N ASP A 191 8.17 6.12 -21.71
CA ASP A 191 9.12 6.03 -22.82
C ASP A 191 10.25 7.07 -22.74
N GLY A 192 11.46 6.66 -23.09
CA GLY A 192 12.68 7.46 -23.02
C GLY A 192 13.25 7.67 -21.60
N ARG A 193 12.56 7.23 -20.54
CA ARG A 193 13.08 7.28 -19.16
C ARG A 193 13.81 5.99 -18.80
N PRO A 194 14.92 6.04 -18.04
CA PRO A 194 15.54 4.84 -17.49
C PRO A 194 14.56 4.01 -16.65
N LEU A 195 14.50 2.70 -16.86
CA LEU A 195 13.75 1.76 -16.02
C LEU A 195 14.73 1.00 -15.12
N ILE A 196 14.56 1.11 -13.81
CA ILE A 196 15.34 0.37 -12.81
C ILE A 196 14.40 -0.62 -12.13
N LEU A 197 14.56 -1.91 -12.41
CA LEU A 197 13.71 -2.97 -11.90
C LEU A 197 14.51 -3.82 -10.91
N ILE A 198 14.03 -3.95 -9.67
CA ILE A 198 14.71 -4.73 -8.62
C ILE A 198 13.72 -5.71 -8.03
N GLY A 199 14.06 -7.00 -8.05
CA GLY A 199 13.22 -8.00 -7.40
C GLY A 199 13.96 -9.19 -6.84
N THR A 200 13.27 -9.91 -5.95
CA THR A 200 13.76 -11.12 -5.28
C THR A 200 12.68 -12.18 -5.21
N GLY A 201 13.08 -13.46 -5.11
CA GLY A 201 12.16 -14.59 -5.13
C GLY A 201 11.24 -14.57 -6.35
N THR A 202 9.95 -14.87 -6.18
CA THR A 202 8.94 -14.74 -7.24
C THR A 202 8.60 -13.30 -7.61
N GLY A 203 9.14 -12.29 -6.90
CA GLY A 203 9.01 -10.88 -7.29
C GLY A 203 9.62 -10.56 -8.66
N VAL A 204 10.53 -11.40 -9.16
CA VAL A 204 11.05 -11.25 -10.53
C VAL A 204 10.01 -11.62 -11.61
N ALA A 205 8.95 -12.32 -11.22
CA ALA A 205 7.90 -12.75 -12.13
C ALA A 205 7.19 -11.57 -12.83
N PRO A 206 6.62 -10.61 -12.09
CA PRO A 206 6.05 -9.40 -12.68
C PRO A 206 7.09 -8.54 -13.41
N LEU A 207 8.32 -8.42 -12.89
CA LEU A 207 9.36 -7.57 -13.50
C LEU A 207 9.75 -8.03 -14.90
N HIS A 208 9.89 -9.33 -15.11
CA HIS A 208 10.13 -9.87 -16.46
C HIS A 208 9.00 -9.50 -17.43
N GLY A 209 7.74 -9.58 -16.98
CA GLY A 209 6.59 -9.19 -17.79
C GLY A 209 6.57 -7.69 -18.10
N ILE A 210 6.90 -6.84 -17.12
CA ILE A 210 7.05 -5.38 -17.31
C ILE A 210 8.14 -5.08 -18.35
N VAL A 211 9.27 -5.79 -18.30
CA VAL A 211 10.34 -5.62 -19.29
C VAL A 211 9.89 -6.07 -20.68
N ARG A 212 9.23 -7.22 -20.80
CA ARG A 212 8.65 -7.68 -22.08
C ARG A 212 7.65 -6.66 -22.63
N ASP A 213 6.79 -6.10 -21.80
CA ASP A 213 5.80 -5.10 -22.21
C ASP A 213 6.47 -3.81 -22.68
N ALA A 214 7.49 -3.33 -21.96
CA ALA A 214 8.26 -2.15 -22.36
C ALA A 214 8.96 -2.36 -23.72
N LEU A 215 9.63 -3.51 -23.91
CA LEU A 215 10.29 -3.87 -25.17
C LEU A 215 9.29 -3.95 -26.33
N ARG A 216 8.14 -4.58 -26.10
CA ARG A 216 7.04 -4.69 -27.08
C ARG A 216 6.51 -3.33 -27.51
N GLN A 217 6.41 -2.38 -26.58
CA GLN A 217 5.97 -1.01 -26.84
C GLN A 217 7.07 -0.13 -27.44
N GLY A 218 8.26 -0.67 -27.72
CA GLY A 218 9.35 0.05 -28.37
C GLY A 218 10.08 1.02 -27.44
N HIS A 219 10.09 0.74 -26.13
CA HIS A 219 10.72 1.60 -25.13
C HIS A 219 12.18 1.94 -25.50
N THR A 220 12.49 3.24 -25.50
CA THR A 220 13.77 3.77 -25.97
C THR A 220 14.76 4.10 -24.84
N GLY A 221 14.29 4.17 -23.60
CA GLY A 221 15.13 4.34 -22.41
C GLY A 221 15.93 3.08 -22.10
N GLY A 222 16.97 3.22 -21.27
CA GLY A 222 17.71 2.05 -20.80
C GLY A 222 16.88 1.23 -19.81
N ILE A 223 16.99 -0.10 -19.87
CA ILE A 223 16.29 -1.02 -18.97
C ILE A 223 17.33 -1.80 -18.17
N TRP A 224 17.29 -1.68 -16.84
CA TRP A 224 18.14 -2.42 -15.91
C TRP A 224 17.29 -3.31 -15.02
N LEU A 225 17.59 -4.61 -15.02
CA LEU A 225 16.88 -5.61 -14.24
C LEU A 225 17.84 -6.29 -13.27
N TYR A 226 17.56 -6.16 -11.98
CA TYR A 226 18.32 -6.76 -10.89
C TYR A 226 17.50 -7.87 -10.25
N PHE A 227 18.02 -9.10 -10.27
CA PHE A 227 17.39 -10.25 -9.60
C PHE A 227 18.27 -10.72 -8.44
N GLY A 228 17.80 -10.45 -7.22
CA GLY A 228 18.49 -10.82 -5.99
C GLY A 228 18.07 -12.19 -5.46
N ALA A 229 19.05 -12.99 -5.02
CA ALA A 229 18.82 -14.22 -4.29
C ALA A 229 19.91 -14.46 -3.23
N ARG A 230 19.72 -15.45 -2.36
CA ARG A 230 20.77 -15.83 -1.40
C ARG A 230 21.94 -16.53 -2.10
N GLU A 231 21.63 -17.52 -2.93
CA GLU A 231 22.60 -18.34 -3.67
C GLU A 231 22.18 -18.42 -5.14
N ALA A 232 23.13 -18.74 -6.04
CA ALA A 232 22.86 -18.79 -7.48
C ALA A 232 21.76 -19.80 -7.87
N LYS A 233 21.71 -20.95 -7.19
CA LYS A 233 20.68 -21.99 -7.39
C LYS A 233 19.25 -21.50 -7.15
N TRP A 234 19.07 -20.34 -6.49
CA TRP A 234 17.75 -19.78 -6.20
C TRP A 234 17.24 -18.82 -7.28
N LEU A 235 18.05 -18.53 -8.29
CA LEU A 235 17.70 -17.68 -9.42
C LEU A 235 16.91 -18.49 -10.47
N TYR A 236 15.72 -18.96 -10.12
CA TYR A 236 14.93 -19.90 -10.96
C TYR A 236 14.64 -19.38 -12.38
N ALA A 237 14.53 -18.06 -12.56
CA ALA A 237 14.26 -17.42 -13.85
C ALA A 237 15.53 -16.96 -14.59
N HIS A 238 16.73 -17.32 -14.12
CA HIS A 238 17.99 -16.77 -14.62
C HIS A 238 18.16 -16.89 -16.15
N GLU A 239 17.83 -18.05 -16.72
CA GLU A 239 17.94 -18.29 -18.17
C GLU A 239 16.99 -17.37 -18.97
N GLU A 240 15.71 -17.29 -18.56
CA GLU A 240 14.69 -16.44 -19.19
C GLU A 240 15.11 -14.95 -19.14
N LEU A 241 15.70 -14.50 -18.02
CA LEU A 241 16.15 -13.12 -17.86
C LEU A 241 17.43 -12.80 -18.64
N THR A 242 18.37 -13.75 -18.68
CA THR A 242 19.61 -13.60 -19.47
C THR A 242 19.29 -13.47 -20.96
N ALA A 243 18.27 -14.18 -21.46
CA ALA A 243 17.83 -14.05 -22.85
C ALA A 243 17.37 -12.63 -23.23
N LEU A 244 16.90 -11.82 -22.27
CA LEU A 244 16.53 -10.42 -22.51
C LEU A 244 17.73 -9.53 -22.85
N ALA A 245 18.96 -9.96 -22.54
CA ALA A 245 20.17 -9.19 -22.84
C ALA A 245 20.34 -8.95 -24.36
N ALA A 246 19.92 -9.91 -25.18
CA ALA A 246 19.92 -9.81 -26.63
C ALA A 246 18.96 -8.72 -27.15
N GLN A 247 17.99 -8.30 -26.34
CA GLN A 247 16.99 -7.28 -26.67
C GLN A 247 17.33 -5.90 -26.07
N GLY A 248 18.56 -5.72 -25.57
CA GLY A 248 19.00 -4.42 -25.05
C GLY A 248 18.88 -4.25 -23.53
N VAL A 249 18.38 -5.26 -22.81
CA VAL A 249 18.20 -5.19 -21.35
C VAL A 249 19.51 -5.45 -20.62
N SER A 250 19.81 -4.63 -19.62
CA SER A 250 20.95 -4.83 -18.73
C SER A 250 20.53 -5.66 -17.52
N TYR A 251 20.62 -6.98 -17.65
CA TYR A 251 20.33 -7.91 -16.55
C TYR A 251 21.54 -8.08 -15.61
N ARG A 252 21.26 -8.12 -14.30
CA ARG A 252 22.19 -8.39 -13.20
C ARG A 252 21.59 -9.43 -12.26
N ALA A 253 22.18 -10.60 -12.19
CA ALA A 253 21.94 -11.55 -11.12
C ALA A 253 22.80 -11.15 -9.91
N VAL A 254 22.22 -11.06 -8.72
CA VAL A 254 22.95 -10.69 -7.51
C VAL A 254 22.72 -11.72 -6.41
N VAL A 255 23.79 -12.28 -5.86
CA VAL A 255 23.73 -13.31 -4.81
C VAL A 255 24.43 -12.86 -3.53
N LEU A 256 23.87 -13.17 -2.37
CA LEU A 256 24.48 -12.85 -1.07
C LEU A 256 25.67 -13.78 -0.76
N GLU A 257 25.53 -15.06 -1.09
CA GLU A 257 26.45 -16.15 -0.73
C GLU A 257 26.97 -16.87 -2.00
N GLY A 258 28.22 -17.32 -1.94
CA GLY A 258 28.91 -18.01 -3.04
C GLY A 258 29.81 -17.09 -3.87
N ALA A 259 30.42 -17.66 -4.94
CA ALA A 259 31.27 -16.91 -5.86
C ALA A 259 30.39 -16.11 -6.84
N GLY A 260 30.21 -14.81 -6.57
CA GLY A 260 29.78 -13.82 -7.55
C GLY A 260 30.97 -12.95 -7.97
N ASP A 261 30.79 -12.17 -9.03
CA ASP A 261 31.77 -11.34 -9.77
C ASP A 261 32.29 -11.96 -11.07
N GLN A 262 31.66 -13.05 -11.55
CA GLN A 262 31.87 -13.50 -12.93
C GLN A 262 31.18 -12.55 -13.90
N GLY A 263 31.95 -11.98 -14.83
CA GLY A 263 31.41 -11.12 -15.89
C GLY A 263 30.79 -9.82 -15.37
N ALA A 264 31.29 -9.23 -14.27
CA ALA A 264 30.66 -8.09 -13.57
C ALA A 264 30.33 -6.86 -14.45
N THR A 265 30.97 -6.73 -15.62
CA THR A 265 30.73 -5.64 -16.58
C THR A 265 29.81 -6.03 -17.75
N GLU A 266 29.41 -7.31 -17.83
CA GLU A 266 28.65 -7.88 -18.93
C GLU A 266 27.13 -7.77 -18.70
N ARG A 267 26.35 -7.89 -19.79
CA ARG A 267 24.89 -8.03 -19.69
C ARG A 267 24.58 -9.49 -19.32
N GLY A 268 23.95 -9.71 -18.17
CA GLY A 268 23.75 -11.05 -17.60
C GLY A 268 24.79 -11.45 -16.54
N ALA A 269 25.52 -10.48 -15.97
CA ALA A 269 26.51 -10.72 -14.92
C ALA A 269 25.93 -11.39 -13.67
N LEU A 270 26.70 -12.29 -13.05
CA LEU A 270 26.45 -12.79 -11.70
C LEU A 270 27.35 -12.05 -10.71
N LEU A 271 26.76 -11.24 -9.85
CA LEU A 271 27.43 -10.37 -8.88
C LEU A 271 27.26 -10.89 -7.47
N GLN A 272 28.25 -10.66 -6.60
CA GLN A 272 28.08 -10.89 -5.16
C GLN A 272 27.61 -9.62 -4.43
N GLY A 273 26.76 -9.74 -3.42
CA GLY A 273 26.41 -8.66 -2.50
C GLY A 273 24.90 -8.46 -2.33
N ASP A 274 24.53 -7.34 -1.73
CA ASP A 274 23.13 -6.95 -1.58
C ASP A 274 22.60 -6.29 -2.87
N VAL A 275 21.48 -6.79 -3.38
CA VAL A 275 20.92 -6.38 -4.69
C VAL A 275 20.53 -4.90 -4.73
N VAL A 276 20.01 -4.37 -3.63
CA VAL A 276 19.60 -2.95 -3.54
C VAL A 276 20.84 -2.06 -3.58
N THR A 277 21.84 -2.42 -2.76
CA THR A 277 23.13 -1.72 -2.72
C THR A 277 23.80 -1.71 -4.10
N ARG A 278 23.82 -2.85 -4.79
CA ARG A 278 24.39 -2.94 -6.15
C ARG A 278 23.63 -2.07 -7.15
N ALA A 279 22.30 -2.11 -7.15
CA ALA A 279 21.48 -1.33 -8.07
C ALA A 279 21.71 0.18 -7.91
N PHE A 280 21.68 0.70 -6.68
CA PHE A 280 21.85 2.14 -6.45
C PHE A 280 23.31 2.61 -6.46
N ALA A 281 24.28 1.71 -6.35
CA ALA A 281 25.68 2.02 -6.67
C ALA A 281 25.88 2.26 -8.18
N GLU A 282 25.19 1.51 -9.05
CA GLU A 282 25.18 1.76 -10.51
C GLU A 282 24.30 2.96 -10.89
N HIS A 283 23.33 3.32 -10.04
CA HIS A 283 22.37 4.41 -10.27
C HIS A 283 22.33 5.41 -9.11
N PRO A 284 23.42 6.17 -8.86
CA PRO A 284 23.48 7.15 -7.77
C PRO A 284 22.54 8.35 -7.97
N ASP A 285 22.09 8.59 -9.21
CA ASP A 285 21.03 9.55 -9.54
C ASP A 285 19.89 8.84 -10.27
N ALA A 286 18.78 8.67 -9.57
CA ALA A 286 17.55 8.06 -10.06
C ALA A 286 16.45 9.09 -10.34
N SER A 287 16.77 10.40 -10.38
CA SER A 287 15.78 11.47 -10.51
C SER A 287 14.91 11.41 -11.76
N ARG A 288 15.44 10.85 -12.86
CA ARG A 288 14.70 10.64 -14.11
C ARG A 288 14.12 9.23 -14.26
N ALA A 289 14.52 8.29 -13.41
CA ALA A 289 14.18 6.89 -13.55
C ALA A 289 12.72 6.62 -13.17
N VAL A 290 12.19 5.52 -13.71
CA VAL A 290 11.02 4.82 -13.17
C VAL A 290 11.55 3.58 -12.47
N VAL A 291 11.22 3.43 -11.19
CA VAL A 291 11.75 2.36 -10.35
C VAL A 291 10.63 1.35 -10.09
N PHE A 292 10.86 0.09 -10.43
CA PHE A 292 9.95 -1.02 -10.16
C PHE A 292 10.55 -1.94 -9.10
N LEU A 293 9.82 -2.19 -8.02
CA LEU A 293 10.31 -2.96 -6.87
C LEU A 293 9.33 -4.07 -6.53
N CYS A 294 9.74 -5.34 -6.65
CA CYS A 294 8.82 -6.47 -6.41
C CYS A 294 9.48 -7.59 -5.59
N GLY A 295 8.73 -8.21 -4.69
CA GLY A 295 9.21 -9.33 -3.87
C GLY A 295 9.07 -9.07 -2.39
N ASP A 296 10.00 -9.57 -1.58
CA ASP A 296 9.94 -9.47 -0.11
C ASP A 296 9.70 -8.02 0.37
N ALA A 297 8.73 -7.85 1.28
CA ALA A 297 8.28 -6.53 1.73
C ALA A 297 9.35 -5.74 2.50
N ASP A 298 10.32 -6.39 3.16
CA ASP A 298 11.44 -5.68 3.79
C ASP A 298 12.41 -5.17 2.73
N LEU A 299 12.73 -6.01 1.74
CA LEU A 299 13.59 -5.61 0.63
C LEU A 299 12.99 -4.48 -0.20
N VAL A 300 11.70 -4.57 -0.56
CA VAL A 300 10.99 -3.53 -1.29
C VAL A 300 11.03 -2.22 -0.51
N GLN A 301 10.81 -2.26 0.80
CA GLN A 301 10.88 -1.07 1.63
C GLN A 301 12.29 -0.44 1.64
N ARG A 302 13.34 -1.23 1.82
CA ARG A 302 14.72 -0.72 1.73
C ARG A 302 15.01 -0.11 0.36
N ALA A 303 14.59 -0.77 -0.72
CA ALA A 303 14.81 -0.26 -2.08
C ALA A 303 14.03 1.03 -2.36
N ARG A 304 12.83 1.21 -1.77
CA ARG A 304 12.11 2.49 -1.82
C ARG A 304 12.92 3.61 -1.14
N CYS A 305 13.45 3.35 0.06
CA CYS A 305 14.27 4.31 0.79
C CYS A 305 15.51 4.73 -0.02
N GLU A 306 16.20 3.77 -0.64
CA GLU A 306 17.38 4.05 -1.48
C GLU A 306 17.01 4.77 -2.78
N ALA A 307 15.87 4.43 -3.41
CA ALA A 307 15.38 5.14 -4.59
C ALA A 307 15.11 6.62 -4.28
N VAL A 308 14.45 6.91 -3.15
CA VAL A 308 14.18 8.28 -2.70
C VAL A 308 15.49 9.02 -2.42
N LEU A 309 16.46 8.36 -1.78
CA LEU A 309 17.77 8.95 -1.49
C LEU A 309 18.56 9.27 -2.77
N ALA A 310 18.50 8.37 -3.76
CA ALA A 310 19.03 8.58 -5.11
C ALA A 310 18.25 9.65 -5.92
N GLY A 311 17.16 10.18 -5.37
CA GLY A 311 16.39 11.29 -5.93
C GLY A 311 15.21 10.89 -6.81
N ALA A 312 14.85 9.61 -6.86
CA ALA A 312 13.66 9.16 -7.58
C ALA A 312 12.40 9.83 -7.02
N ARG A 313 11.54 10.31 -7.91
CA ARG A 313 10.25 10.90 -7.53
C ARG A 313 9.33 9.80 -7.00
N ARG A 314 8.61 10.06 -5.89
CA ARG A 314 7.68 9.10 -5.26
C ARG A 314 6.67 8.52 -6.24
N ASP A 315 6.09 9.37 -7.10
CA ASP A 315 5.15 9.01 -8.17
C ASP A 315 5.74 8.08 -9.25
N SER A 316 7.06 7.95 -9.29
CA SER A 316 7.84 7.16 -10.23
C SER A 316 8.42 5.90 -9.59
N ILE A 317 8.13 5.64 -8.31
CA ILE A 317 8.50 4.41 -7.61
C ILE A 317 7.26 3.52 -7.49
N ARG A 318 7.19 2.51 -8.33
CA ARG A 318 6.11 1.52 -8.38
C ARG A 318 6.58 0.25 -7.68
N ALA A 319 5.80 -0.27 -6.74
CA ALA A 319 6.19 -1.50 -6.07
C ALA A 319 5.03 -2.44 -5.81
N ASP A 320 5.41 -3.70 -5.66
CA ASP A 320 4.55 -4.83 -5.35
C ASP A 320 5.20 -5.65 -4.21
N PRO A 321 5.03 -5.21 -2.94
CA PRO A 321 5.59 -5.90 -1.78
C PRO A 321 4.77 -7.15 -1.42
N PHE A 322 5.45 -8.27 -1.24
CA PHE A 322 4.83 -9.54 -0.86
C PHE A 322 4.83 -9.66 0.66
N GLU A 323 3.69 -9.38 1.27
CA GLU A 323 3.51 -9.44 2.71
C GLU A 323 3.32 -10.88 3.21
N SER A 324 3.93 -11.18 4.35
CA SER A 324 3.62 -12.39 5.13
C SER A 324 2.40 -12.11 6.01
N GLU A 325 1.50 -13.09 6.15
CA GLU A 325 0.32 -12.95 7.02
C GLU A 325 0.66 -12.90 8.52
N VAL A 326 1.89 -13.24 8.92
CA VAL A 326 2.28 -13.14 10.33
C VAL A 326 2.45 -11.66 10.66
N ALA A 327 1.53 -11.13 11.46
CA ALA A 327 1.63 -9.77 12.00
C ALA A 327 2.96 -9.62 12.74
N ALA A 328 3.90 -8.91 12.11
CA ALA A 328 5.18 -8.58 12.72
C ALA A 328 4.96 -7.52 13.80
N PRO A 329 5.69 -7.57 14.93
CA PRO A 329 5.65 -6.49 15.90
C PRO A 329 6.08 -5.16 15.24
N PRO A 330 5.62 -4.01 15.78
CA PRO A 330 6.06 -2.70 15.30
C PRO A 330 7.58 -2.58 15.30
N ARG A 331 8.13 -1.98 14.24
CA ARG A 331 9.59 -1.84 14.06
C ARG A 331 10.08 -0.43 14.28
N ASP A 332 9.18 0.52 14.52
CA ASP A 332 9.51 1.93 14.72
C ASP A 332 10.57 2.16 15.80
N THR A 333 10.63 1.33 16.84
CA THR A 333 11.71 1.36 17.83
C THR A 333 13.08 1.07 17.21
N GLN A 334 13.20 -0.03 16.48
CA GLN A 334 14.44 -0.45 15.82
C GLN A 334 14.86 0.56 14.74
N ILE A 335 13.88 1.11 14.02
CA ILE A 335 14.10 2.17 13.02
C ILE A 335 14.69 3.41 13.70
N ILE A 336 14.08 3.91 14.76
CA ILE A 336 14.55 5.11 15.47
C ILE A 336 15.95 4.89 16.05
N GLU A 337 16.22 3.72 16.64
CA GLU A 337 17.54 3.38 17.18
C GLU A 337 18.63 3.32 16.10
N GLY A 338 18.27 2.95 14.87
CA GLY A 338 19.17 2.86 13.74
C GLY A 338 19.39 4.19 12.98
N ILE A 339 18.67 5.26 13.32
CA ILE A 339 18.82 6.57 12.68
C ILE A 339 19.94 7.34 13.39
N GLU A 340 21.01 7.63 12.66
CA GLU A 340 22.05 8.53 13.15
C GLU A 340 21.60 10.00 13.08
N PRO A 341 22.00 10.85 14.05
CA PRO A 341 21.75 12.29 13.98
C PRO A 341 22.29 12.90 12.70
N ASP A 342 21.62 13.96 12.23
CA ASP A 342 21.94 14.63 10.97
C ASP A 342 22.24 16.12 11.21
N PRO A 343 23.49 16.46 11.60
CA PRO A 343 23.86 17.84 11.91
C PRO A 343 23.73 18.79 10.71
N GLU A 344 23.95 18.30 9.49
CA GLU A 344 23.89 19.11 8.28
C GLU A 344 22.43 19.46 7.93
N LEU A 345 21.52 18.49 7.99
CA LEU A 345 20.10 18.73 7.85
C LEU A 345 19.58 19.63 8.98
N TRP A 346 20.04 19.41 10.22
CA TRP A 346 19.66 20.26 11.35
C TRP A 346 20.09 21.71 11.16
N GLU A 347 21.30 21.95 10.64
CA GLU A 347 21.78 23.28 10.29
C GLU A 347 20.96 23.89 9.15
N ALA A 348 20.63 23.11 8.11
CA ALA A 348 19.78 23.57 7.01
C ALA A 348 18.37 23.97 7.47
N LEU A 349 17.88 23.32 8.53
CA LEU A 349 16.65 23.62 9.26
C LEU A 349 16.81 24.72 10.33
N GLY A 350 17.92 25.46 10.28
CA GLY A 350 18.18 26.62 11.13
C GLY A 350 18.34 26.28 12.61
N ARG A 351 18.69 25.03 12.94
CA ARG A 351 18.72 24.50 14.32
C ARG A 351 17.37 24.61 15.05
N GLY A 352 16.26 24.47 14.32
CA GLY A 352 14.92 24.40 14.89
C GLY A 352 13.96 25.51 14.45
N PRO A 353 14.30 26.80 14.57
CA PRO A 353 13.41 27.90 14.17
C PRO A 353 12.85 27.78 12.74
N LYS A 354 13.68 27.39 11.76
CA LYS A 354 13.19 27.20 10.39
C LYS A 354 12.27 25.97 10.28
N LEU A 355 12.62 24.86 10.95
CA LEU A 355 11.74 23.68 11.04
C LEU A 355 10.36 24.05 11.59
N ARG A 356 10.29 24.83 12.68
CA ARG A 356 9.02 25.28 13.25
C ARG A 356 8.20 26.10 12.25
N ALA A 357 8.82 27.07 11.57
CA ALA A 357 8.14 27.87 10.55
C ALA A 357 7.61 27.01 9.38
N ILE A 358 8.40 26.03 8.92
CA ILE A 358 7.97 25.06 7.90
C ILE A 358 6.74 24.27 8.38
N LEU A 359 6.75 23.78 9.62
CA LEU A 359 5.64 23.02 10.20
C LEU A 359 4.38 23.88 10.36
N GLU A 360 4.52 25.14 10.76
CA GLU A 360 3.38 26.06 10.89
C GLU A 360 2.70 26.34 9.54
N ASP A 361 3.48 26.58 8.48
CA ASP A 361 2.96 26.74 7.12
C ASP A 361 2.33 25.44 6.60
N PHE A 362 3.04 24.32 6.77
CA PHE A 362 2.56 23.00 6.36
C PHE A 362 1.23 22.65 7.02
N TYR A 363 1.15 22.76 8.35
CA TYR A 363 -0.08 22.43 9.06
C TYR A 363 -1.20 23.45 8.83
N THR A 364 -0.89 24.69 8.44
CA THR A 364 -1.92 25.63 7.99
C THR A 364 -2.61 25.12 6.73
N GLU A 365 -1.86 24.57 5.77
CA GLU A 365 -2.43 23.94 4.58
C GLU A 365 -3.15 22.63 4.91
N VAL A 366 -2.57 21.75 5.75
CA VAL A 366 -3.20 20.47 6.16
C VAL A 366 -4.58 20.65 6.78
N TYR A 367 -4.78 21.67 7.62
CA TYR A 367 -6.08 21.91 8.27
C TYR A 367 -7.12 22.50 7.32
N GLN A 368 -6.70 23.01 6.16
CA GLN A 368 -7.58 23.49 5.09
C GLN A 368 -7.82 22.42 4.01
N ASP A 369 -6.99 21.38 4.00
CA ASP A 369 -7.03 20.31 3.03
C ASP A 369 -8.14 19.29 3.36
N GLU A 370 -9.04 19.04 2.42
CA GLU A 370 -10.19 18.15 2.62
C GLU A 370 -9.78 16.67 2.79
N ARG A 371 -8.64 16.25 2.22
CA ARG A 371 -8.14 14.87 2.31
C ARG A 371 -7.42 14.60 3.63
N LEU A 372 -6.79 15.62 4.21
CA LEU A 372 -5.94 15.49 5.40
C LEU A 372 -6.59 16.00 6.69
N SER A 373 -7.35 17.10 6.65
CA SER A 373 -8.03 17.67 7.82
C SER A 373 -8.92 16.69 8.61
N PRO A 374 -9.57 15.67 7.99
CA PRO A 374 -10.31 14.65 8.75
C PRO A 374 -9.49 13.93 9.82
N PHE A 375 -8.16 13.80 9.65
CA PHE A 375 -7.31 13.11 10.62
C PHE A 375 -6.95 13.97 11.85
N PHE A 376 -7.37 15.24 11.86
CA PHE A 376 -6.99 16.22 12.89
C PHE A 376 -8.18 16.84 13.64
N HIS A 377 -9.40 16.31 13.49
CA HIS A 377 -10.62 16.92 14.02
C HIS A 377 -10.62 17.17 15.55
N ASN A 378 -9.84 16.40 16.32
CA ASN A 378 -9.71 16.52 17.79
C ASN A 378 -8.30 16.97 18.24
N VAL A 379 -7.51 17.54 17.34
CA VAL A 379 -6.15 18.01 17.62
C VAL A 379 -6.05 19.46 17.19
N THR A 380 -5.47 20.32 18.03
CA THR A 380 -5.22 21.70 17.61
C THR A 380 -4.00 21.75 16.70
N ARG A 381 -3.98 22.70 15.76
CA ARG A 381 -2.84 22.92 14.86
C ARG A 381 -1.53 23.07 15.63
N GLU A 382 -1.53 23.86 16.70
CA GLU A 382 -0.37 24.07 17.58
C GLU A 382 0.12 22.75 18.19
N ARG A 383 -0.78 21.91 18.70
CA ARG A 383 -0.42 20.60 19.25
C ARG A 383 0.17 19.66 18.19
N ALA A 384 -0.31 19.72 16.95
CA ALA A 384 0.23 18.93 15.84
C ALA A 384 1.64 19.40 15.46
N VAL A 385 1.85 20.72 15.33
CA VAL A 385 3.16 21.34 15.10
C VAL A 385 4.14 20.96 16.18
N ASP A 386 3.79 21.14 17.46
CA ASP A 386 4.70 20.89 18.58
C ASP A 386 5.11 19.42 18.68
N LYS A 387 4.16 18.50 18.50
CA LYS A 387 4.48 17.06 18.51
C LYS A 387 5.42 16.68 17.37
N GLN A 388 5.14 17.15 16.15
CA GLN A 388 5.99 16.81 15.01
C GLN A 388 7.36 17.48 15.14
N TYR A 389 7.42 18.72 15.62
CA TYR A 389 8.67 19.43 15.91
C TYR A 389 9.52 18.65 16.90
N SER A 390 8.96 18.27 18.05
CA SER A 390 9.71 17.57 19.09
C SER A 390 10.25 16.23 18.58
N PHE A 391 9.45 15.45 17.85
CA PHE A 391 9.91 14.19 17.27
C PHE A 391 11.08 14.38 16.29
N LEU A 392 10.96 15.33 15.36
CA LEU A 392 11.98 15.56 14.34
C LEU A 392 13.24 16.21 14.88
N ALA A 393 13.09 17.21 15.76
CA ALA A 393 14.23 17.84 16.43
C ALA A 393 15.02 16.81 17.24
N ASP A 394 14.33 15.89 17.91
CA ASP A 394 14.96 14.82 18.67
C ASP A 394 15.82 13.91 17.80
N MET A 395 15.31 13.54 16.63
CA MET A 395 16.02 12.71 15.66
C MET A 395 17.21 13.42 15.03
N PHE A 396 17.05 14.68 14.61
CA PHE A 396 18.11 15.42 13.93
C PHE A 396 19.21 15.92 14.87
N ALA A 397 18.84 16.32 16.10
CA ALA A 397 19.77 16.82 17.11
C ALA A 397 20.36 15.69 17.98
N GLY A 398 19.73 14.52 18.03
CA GLY A 398 20.18 13.37 18.80
C GLY A 398 19.93 13.47 20.31
N THR A 399 18.96 14.26 20.77
CA THR A 399 18.70 14.53 22.19
C THR A 399 18.07 13.35 22.95
N LYS A 400 17.29 12.50 22.26
CA LYS A 400 16.52 11.36 22.79
C LYS A 400 15.49 11.70 23.89
N ASP A 401 14.84 12.87 23.79
CA ASP A 401 13.89 13.43 24.76
C ASP A 401 12.41 13.35 24.30
N TYR A 402 12.09 12.72 23.17
CA TYR A 402 10.70 12.63 22.71
C TYR A 402 9.88 11.57 23.49
N PHE A 403 8.86 12.01 24.22
CA PHE A 403 7.95 11.16 25.02
C PHE A 403 6.61 10.82 24.35
N GLY A 404 6.40 11.22 23.10
CA GLY A 404 5.15 10.96 22.40
C GLY A 404 5.04 9.54 21.84
N LEU A 405 3.88 9.21 21.26
CA LEU A 405 3.73 7.95 20.53
C LEU A 405 4.64 7.94 19.31
N LYS A 406 5.26 6.79 19.06
CA LYS A 406 6.05 6.51 17.85
C LYS A 406 5.13 6.34 16.63
N PRO A 407 5.66 6.43 15.39
CA PRO A 407 4.84 6.43 14.18
C PRO A 407 3.81 5.30 14.06
N PHE A 408 4.13 4.06 14.48
CA PHE A 408 3.19 2.95 14.40
C PHE A 408 1.91 3.23 15.22
N ASN A 409 2.11 3.62 16.48
CA ASN A 409 1.05 3.85 17.45
C ASN A 409 0.37 5.21 17.25
N ALA A 410 1.11 6.23 16.82
CA ALA A 410 0.55 7.55 16.56
C ALA A 410 -0.54 7.50 15.46
N HIS A 411 -0.40 6.58 14.51
CA HIS A 411 -1.30 6.43 13.36
C HIS A 411 -2.19 5.19 13.42
N HIS A 412 -2.23 4.42 14.53
CA HIS A 412 -2.87 3.09 14.57
C HIS A 412 -4.32 3.06 14.03
N TRP A 413 -5.09 4.11 14.30
CA TRP A 413 -6.47 4.26 13.86
C TRP A 413 -6.65 4.88 12.47
N MET A 414 -5.63 5.57 11.95
CA MET A 414 -5.71 6.31 10.70
C MET A 414 -5.54 5.36 9.52
N VAL A 415 -6.57 5.16 8.71
CA VAL A 415 -6.44 4.37 7.47
C VAL A 415 -5.80 5.24 6.38
N ILE A 416 -4.48 5.14 6.28
CA ILE A 416 -3.64 5.92 5.37
C ILE A 416 -3.22 5.01 4.22
N SER A 417 -3.66 5.32 3.00
CA SER A 417 -3.18 4.62 1.79
C SER A 417 -1.80 5.14 1.36
N ASP A 418 -1.10 4.38 0.53
CA ASP A 418 0.14 4.84 -0.12
C ASP A 418 -0.03 6.20 -0.81
N GLU A 419 -1.14 6.37 -1.53
CA GLU A 419 -1.43 7.62 -2.23
C GLU A 419 -1.61 8.79 -1.27
N LEU A 420 -2.32 8.60 -0.15
CA LEU A 420 -2.51 9.67 0.82
C LEU A 420 -1.20 10.04 1.51
N PHE A 421 -0.36 9.04 1.78
CA PHE A 421 0.99 9.25 2.28
C PHE A 421 1.81 10.07 1.28
N ASP A 422 1.87 9.66 0.02
CA ASP A 422 2.62 10.37 -1.03
C ASP A 422 2.09 11.78 -1.30
N TYR A 423 0.76 11.96 -1.24
CA TYR A 423 0.13 13.28 -1.34
C TYR A 423 0.61 14.21 -0.22
N ARG A 424 0.62 13.72 1.02
CA ARG A 424 1.10 14.46 2.18
C ARG A 424 2.59 14.76 2.07
N GLU A 425 3.41 13.81 1.65
CA GLU A 425 4.86 14.01 1.48
C GLU A 425 5.16 15.05 0.39
N ALA A 426 4.47 15.00 -0.75
CA ALA A 426 4.61 16.00 -1.81
C ALA A 426 4.21 17.42 -1.35
N MET A 427 3.17 17.52 -0.52
CA MET A 427 2.80 18.78 0.13
C MET A 427 3.93 19.27 1.05
N PHE A 428 4.50 18.39 1.88
CA PHE A 428 5.58 18.75 2.79
C PHE A 428 6.84 19.20 2.04
N GLU A 429 7.25 18.46 1.00
CA GLU A 429 8.41 18.83 0.17
C GLU A 429 8.25 20.21 -0.48
N ARG A 430 7.03 20.58 -0.92
CA ARG A 430 6.76 21.92 -1.44
C ARG A 430 7.04 23.00 -0.39
N HIS A 431 6.69 22.76 0.88
CA HIS A 431 7.02 23.67 1.97
C HIS A 431 8.53 23.72 2.25
N LEU A 432 9.23 22.59 2.24
CA LEU A 432 10.70 22.58 2.35
C LEU A 432 11.36 23.44 1.26
N ARG A 433 10.93 23.29 0.00
CA ARG A 433 11.43 24.11 -1.13
C ARG A 433 11.08 25.58 -0.98
N ARG A 434 9.85 25.90 -0.55
CA ARG A 434 9.40 27.28 -0.29
C ARG A 434 10.26 27.97 0.77
N HIS A 435 10.69 27.22 1.79
CA HIS A 435 11.61 27.67 2.84
C HIS A 435 13.09 27.52 2.47
N GLN A 436 13.40 27.28 1.19
CA GLN A 436 14.76 27.24 0.62
C GLN A 436 15.67 26.20 1.29
N VAL A 437 15.10 25.05 1.69
CA VAL A 437 15.91 23.90 2.12
C VAL A 437 16.63 23.32 0.88
N PRO A 438 17.96 23.07 0.92
CA PRO A 438 18.69 22.54 -0.22
C PRO A 438 18.16 21.17 -0.68
N GLU A 439 18.14 20.90 -1.97
CA GLU A 439 17.59 19.63 -2.51
C GLU A 439 18.26 18.37 -1.93
N PRO A 440 19.58 18.30 -1.69
CA PRO A 440 20.18 17.16 -1.00
C PRO A 440 19.61 16.91 0.40
N MET A 441 19.26 17.98 1.13
CA MET A 441 18.64 17.90 2.45
C MET A 441 17.18 17.46 2.36
N ILE A 442 16.46 17.89 1.32
CA ILE A 442 15.10 17.41 1.03
C ILE A 442 15.11 15.90 0.72
N ARG A 443 16.12 15.40 -0.01
CA ARG A 443 16.26 13.94 -0.25
C ARG A 443 16.49 13.15 1.04
N ARG A 444 17.39 13.63 1.92
CA ARG A 444 17.65 13.01 3.24
C ARG A 444 16.40 13.02 4.12
N TRP A 445 15.66 14.13 4.12
CA TRP A 445 14.36 14.22 4.79
C TRP A 445 13.35 13.22 4.23
N ALA A 446 13.20 13.17 2.90
CA ALA A 446 12.25 12.26 2.25
C ALA A 446 12.61 10.79 2.53
N HIS A 447 13.90 10.46 2.54
CA HIS A 447 14.40 9.14 2.95
C HIS A 447 14.00 8.80 4.39
N LEU A 448 14.18 9.74 5.33
CA LEU A 448 13.79 9.56 6.73
C LEU A 448 12.31 9.19 6.88
N HIS A 449 11.44 9.94 6.23
CA HIS A 449 10.00 9.69 6.28
C HIS A 449 9.64 8.35 5.61
N GLU A 450 10.33 8.00 4.53
CA GLU A 450 10.10 6.73 3.82
C GLU A 450 10.36 5.52 4.73
N LEU A 451 11.33 5.58 5.65
CA LEU A 451 11.60 4.50 6.63
C LEU A 451 10.34 4.09 7.42
N PHE A 452 9.46 5.04 7.72
CA PHE A 452 8.25 4.80 8.50
C PHE A 452 7.01 4.46 7.66
N ARG A 453 7.11 4.39 6.32
CA ARG A 453 5.94 4.12 5.45
C ARG A 453 5.14 2.92 5.93
N ARG A 454 5.79 1.77 6.15
CA ARG A 454 5.12 0.53 6.59
C ARG A 454 4.54 0.59 7.99
N GLU A 455 5.06 1.50 8.83
CA GLU A 455 4.51 1.76 10.15
C GLU A 455 3.31 2.72 10.06
N ILE A 456 3.00 3.34 8.92
CA ILE A 456 1.94 4.34 8.79
C ILE A 456 0.84 3.87 7.82
N VAL A 457 1.24 3.42 6.63
CA VAL A 457 0.37 3.00 5.53
C VAL A 457 -0.29 1.66 5.86
N LYS A 458 -1.61 1.60 5.68
CA LYS A 458 -2.44 0.41 5.94
C LYS A 458 -3.82 0.57 5.32
N SER A 459 -4.40 -0.54 4.88
CA SER A 459 -5.74 -0.62 4.29
C SER A 459 -6.87 -0.73 5.32
N ARG A 460 -6.54 -0.92 6.61
CA ARG A 460 -7.49 -0.99 7.73
C ARG A 460 -6.89 -0.39 8.99
N ALA A 461 -7.74 0.06 9.91
CA ALA A 461 -7.30 0.43 11.26
C ALA A 461 -6.75 -0.80 11.99
N ARG A 462 -5.83 -0.57 12.94
CA ARG A 462 -5.21 -1.61 13.77
C ARG A 462 -5.17 -1.19 15.23
N GLY A 463 -4.92 -2.14 16.12
CA GLY A 463 -4.80 -1.85 17.55
C GLY A 463 -3.57 -1.02 17.89
N LEU A 464 -3.59 -0.45 19.09
CA LEU A 464 -2.43 0.17 19.72
C LEU A 464 -1.54 -0.93 20.28
N PHE A 465 -0.24 -0.90 20.00
CA PHE A 465 0.68 -1.92 20.49
C PHE A 465 1.45 -1.41 21.71
N LEU A 466 1.21 -2.00 22.89
CA LEU A 466 1.85 -1.62 24.15
C LEU A 466 2.47 -2.85 24.80
N GLU A 467 3.75 -2.77 25.18
CA GLU A 467 4.47 -3.83 25.91
C GLU A 467 4.37 -5.24 25.26
N GLY A 468 4.37 -5.31 23.93
CA GLY A 468 4.27 -6.58 23.22
C GLY A 468 2.83 -7.06 22.95
N VAL A 469 1.83 -6.30 23.38
CA VAL A 469 0.41 -6.68 23.28
C VAL A 469 -0.36 -5.68 22.42
N GLU A 470 -1.16 -6.18 21.48
CA GLU A 470 -2.06 -5.37 20.67
C GLU A 470 -3.40 -5.14 21.40
N TYR A 471 -3.74 -3.87 21.59
CA TYR A 471 -4.98 -3.39 22.20
C TYR A 471 -5.91 -2.82 21.14
N HIS A 472 -7.05 -3.45 20.91
CA HIS A 472 -8.07 -2.95 19.99
C HIS A 472 -8.95 -1.89 20.67
N LEU A 473 -8.71 -0.62 20.33
CA LEU A 473 -9.42 0.53 20.91
C LEU A 473 -10.73 0.88 20.17
N ASP A 474 -10.96 0.30 18.99
CA ASP A 474 -12.17 0.46 18.18
C ASP A 474 -13.29 -0.48 18.62
N ARG A 475 -13.35 -0.76 19.92
CA ARG A 475 -14.41 -1.53 20.55
C ARG A 475 -15.27 -0.61 21.38
N PHE A 476 -16.53 -0.98 21.47
CA PHE A 476 -17.43 -0.42 22.46
C PHE A 476 -17.48 -1.37 23.64
N GLN A 477 -17.49 -0.81 24.84
CA GLN A 477 -17.75 -1.53 26.07
C GLN A 477 -19.08 -1.06 26.64
N GLU A 478 -19.85 -1.99 27.20
CA GLU A 478 -21.01 -1.63 27.99
C GLU A 478 -20.55 -1.17 29.36
N GLU A 479 -20.97 0.03 29.73
CA GLU A 479 -20.65 0.67 31.00
C GLU A 479 -21.93 1.16 31.66
N VAL A 480 -21.94 1.16 32.99
CA VAL A 480 -23.03 1.77 33.77
C VAL A 480 -22.64 3.20 34.07
N VAL A 481 -23.49 4.15 33.69
CA VAL A 481 -23.27 5.58 33.94
C VAL A 481 -23.20 5.82 35.44
N THR A 482 -22.03 6.24 35.94
CA THR A 482 -21.80 6.55 37.36
C THR A 482 -21.99 8.03 37.68
N VAL A 483 -21.91 8.89 36.66
CA VAL A 483 -22.12 10.34 36.72
C VAL A 483 -22.99 10.73 35.53
N ALA A 484 -24.09 11.45 35.78
CA ALA A 484 -25.00 11.87 34.72
C ALA A 484 -24.29 12.69 33.64
N GLY A 485 -24.69 12.51 32.38
CA GLY A 485 -24.05 13.11 31.22
C GLY A 485 -24.98 13.21 30.02
N LEU A 486 -24.40 13.46 28.86
CA LEU A 486 -25.12 13.51 27.59
C LEU A 486 -24.57 12.45 26.64
N CYS A 487 -25.45 11.86 25.85
CA CYS A 487 -25.10 10.97 24.76
C CYS A 487 -24.40 11.75 23.64
N ASP A 488 -23.22 11.32 23.19
CA ASP A 488 -22.47 11.97 22.12
C ASP A 488 -23.11 11.83 20.73
N GLY A 489 -24.02 10.86 20.56
CA GLY A 489 -24.72 10.63 19.30
C GLY A 489 -25.96 11.48 19.10
N CYS A 490 -26.80 11.60 20.12
CA CYS A 490 -28.12 12.26 20.02
C CYS A 490 -28.34 13.40 21.02
N SER A 491 -27.34 13.68 21.88
CA SER A 491 -27.39 14.69 22.94
C SER A 491 -28.50 14.47 23.97
N ALA A 492 -29.10 13.27 24.01
CA ALA A 492 -30.05 12.90 25.06
C ALA A 492 -29.33 12.73 26.40
N GLU A 493 -30.04 13.02 27.49
CA GLU A 493 -29.53 12.84 28.85
C GLU A 493 -29.29 11.35 29.16
N LEU A 494 -28.15 11.09 29.81
CA LEU A 494 -27.74 9.79 30.36
C LEU A 494 -27.76 9.92 31.88
N LEU A 495 -28.62 9.16 32.54
CA LEU A 495 -28.81 9.22 33.99
C LEU A 495 -27.90 8.19 34.70
N VAL A 496 -27.58 8.46 35.96
CA VAL A 496 -26.83 7.52 36.79
C VAL A 496 -27.61 6.20 36.89
N GLY A 497 -26.95 5.08 36.58
CA GLY A 497 -27.54 3.75 36.53
C GLY A 497 -27.98 3.30 35.14
N ASP A 498 -28.00 4.18 34.14
CA ASP A 498 -28.24 3.79 32.75
C ASP A 498 -27.08 2.94 32.21
N THR A 499 -27.38 1.92 31.40
CA THR A 499 -26.36 1.23 30.61
C THR A 499 -26.08 2.03 29.33
N CYS A 500 -24.81 2.24 29.03
CA CYS A 500 -24.36 2.99 27.86
C CYS A 500 -23.21 2.26 27.16
N ARG A 501 -22.99 2.57 25.88
CA ARG A 501 -21.82 2.11 25.13
C ARG A 501 -20.73 3.17 25.18
N LEU A 502 -19.61 2.84 25.80
CA LEU A 502 -18.40 3.65 25.81
C LEU A 502 -17.52 3.25 24.62
N HIS A 503 -17.22 4.18 23.73
CA HIS A 503 -16.19 3.99 22.72
C HIS A 503 -14.82 4.07 23.39
N VAL A 504 -14.14 2.93 23.54
CA VAL A 504 -12.92 2.78 24.36
C VAL A 504 -11.81 3.77 23.95
N ARG A 505 -11.69 4.09 22.65
CA ARG A 505 -10.77 5.11 22.13
C ARG A 505 -11.14 6.57 22.43
N THR A 506 -12.36 6.98 22.09
CA THR A 506 -12.73 8.41 22.07
C THR A 506 -13.28 8.87 23.42
N GLY A 507 -13.62 7.94 24.32
CA GLY A 507 -14.33 8.23 25.54
C GLY A 507 -15.78 8.65 25.32
N GLN A 508 -16.26 8.59 24.07
CA GLN A 508 -17.63 8.98 23.73
C GLN A 508 -18.61 7.94 24.24
N VAL A 509 -19.74 8.41 24.73
CA VAL A 509 -20.77 7.59 25.37
C VAL A 509 -22.06 7.65 24.56
N TYR A 510 -22.61 6.48 24.25
CA TYR A 510 -23.81 6.33 23.44
C TYR A 510 -24.94 5.67 24.25
N CYS A 511 -26.13 6.24 24.20
CA CYS A 511 -27.32 5.68 24.84
C CYS A 511 -27.82 4.42 24.08
N GLN A 512 -28.61 3.57 24.74
CA GLN A 512 -29.18 2.36 24.12
C GLN A 512 -30.04 2.62 22.87
N ARG A 513 -30.59 3.84 22.69
CA ARG A 513 -31.34 4.19 21.48
C ARG A 513 -30.44 4.40 20.26
N CYS A 514 -29.21 4.84 20.47
CA CYS A 514 -28.18 4.88 19.43
C CYS A 514 -27.60 3.48 19.15
N ASP A 515 -27.86 2.52 20.04
CA ASP A 515 -27.40 1.14 19.95
C ASP A 515 -28.32 0.27 19.09
N ALA A 516 -29.64 0.44 19.20
CA ALA A 516 -30.64 -0.32 18.44
C ALA A 516 -30.57 -0.14 16.91
N ALA A 517 -29.97 0.96 16.41
CA ALA A 517 -29.81 1.20 14.97
C ALA A 517 -28.63 0.42 14.33
N ALA A 518 -27.81 -0.27 15.13
CA ALA A 518 -26.67 -1.08 14.67
C ALA A 518 -26.92 -2.60 14.77
N ALA A 519 -28.07 -3.03 15.29
CA ALA A 519 -28.44 -4.43 15.50
C ALA A 519 -29.52 -4.96 14.52
N GLU A 520 -29.96 -4.12 13.59
CA GLU A 520 -30.77 -4.44 12.40
C GLU A 520 -29.98 -4.05 11.14
#